data_AF-A0A8H5QCI7-F1
#
_entry.id   AF-A0A8H5QCI7-F1
#
_cell.length_a   1.000
_cell.length_b   1.000
_cell.length_c   1.000
_cell.angle_alpha   90.00
_cell.angle_beta   90.00
_cell.angle_gamma   90.00
#
_symmetry.space_group_name_H-M   'P 1'
#
loop_
_entity.id
_entity.type
_entity.pdbx_description
1 polymer ?
#
loop_
_entity_poly.entity_id
_entity_poly.type
_entity_poly.pdbx_seq_one_letter_code
_entity_poly.pdbx_strand_id
1 'polypeptide(L)'
;MDQNQNALALSINDETVDIHGIGVDVCKNIPYRHIIPAKIHRLHEAITADILHSAGFQKHEAEKCFKAIRERISSNQPLRHSTLDQFEGMGFLRQHSSKILRIHAGTKKIVCPPAHVMGCVIAAVAYRKLQPAHEGFFQENKDVVKVFGELNGIQWLSVAIQVWDKVRSCAFVIELDENNENPVAEIRTVNGASRWVVTTRMPDMNKYESVLRNAFCPAVQPSGPTVPKLESDDNLLPSVEPNDATNEPIPMSDDDETEDNTFTLRDFTRQMKTLGKRLATPDRAIARHARREIMKKPDQVGQQEVGALGPPKEYFDSYTHFKDVWKTCLQNRVSIPNSLRVLVDHHCTPSQVFHLMELEKEHLAEMEMEIDG
;
A
#
# COMPACT_ATOMS: atom_id res chain seq x y z
N MET A 1 -15.03 19.27 14.23
CA MET A 1 -14.09 18.95 13.14
C MET A 1 -12.85 19.79 13.40
N ASP A 2 -11.66 19.20 13.34
CA ASP A 2 -10.40 19.88 13.70
C ASP A 2 -10.09 20.99 12.67
N GLN A 3 -9.70 22.18 13.13
CA GLN A 3 -9.40 23.34 12.27
C GLN A 3 -8.33 23.00 11.23
N ASN A 4 -7.35 22.17 11.59
CA ASN A 4 -6.28 21.73 10.69
C ASN A 4 -6.81 20.83 9.55
N GLN A 5 -7.84 20.03 9.82
CA GLN A 5 -8.47 19.18 8.81
C GLN A 5 -9.20 20.01 7.76
N ASN A 6 -9.93 21.04 8.20
CA ASN A 6 -10.66 21.94 7.30
C ASN A 6 -9.70 22.77 6.44
N ALA A 7 -8.66 23.33 7.06
CA ALA A 7 -7.65 24.11 6.34
C ALA A 7 -6.94 23.27 5.26
N LEU A 8 -6.55 22.04 5.58
CA LEU A 8 -5.91 21.15 4.62
C LEU A 8 -6.87 20.73 3.49
N ALA A 9 -8.13 20.42 3.81
CA ALA A 9 -9.12 20.06 2.81
C ALA A 9 -9.38 21.19 1.81
N LEU A 10 -9.51 22.42 2.31
CA LEU A 10 -9.63 23.63 1.49
C LEU A 10 -8.40 23.81 0.61
N SER A 11 -7.20 23.75 1.18
CA SER A 11 -5.94 23.90 0.44
C SER A 11 -5.76 22.85 -0.67
N ILE A 12 -6.20 21.61 -0.44
CA ILE A 12 -6.19 20.56 -1.48
C ILE A 12 -7.21 20.86 -2.57
N ASN A 13 -8.41 21.32 -2.21
CA ASN A 13 -9.45 21.68 -3.19
C ASN A 13 -9.05 22.88 -4.06
N ASP A 14 -8.36 23.86 -3.45
CA ASP A 14 -7.89 25.09 -4.08
C ASP A 14 -6.56 24.90 -4.83
N GLU A 15 -5.94 23.71 -4.75
CA GLU A 15 -4.65 23.37 -5.37
C GLU A 15 -3.47 24.20 -4.87
N THR A 16 -3.58 24.75 -3.67
CA THR A 16 -2.53 25.50 -2.99
C THR A 16 -1.72 24.64 -2.03
N VAL A 17 -2.05 23.36 -1.91
CA VAL A 17 -1.42 22.44 -0.96
C VAL A 17 0.05 22.19 -1.31
N ASP A 18 0.93 22.40 -0.34
CA ASP A 18 2.30 21.90 -0.40
C ASP A 18 2.27 20.38 -0.18
N ILE A 19 2.79 19.62 -1.15
CA ILE A 19 2.87 18.16 -1.07
C ILE A 19 3.73 17.68 0.11
N HIS A 20 4.65 18.51 0.62
CA HIS A 20 5.44 18.20 1.82
C HIS A 20 4.70 18.55 3.13
N GLY A 21 3.60 19.31 3.04
CA GLY A 21 2.73 19.70 4.15
C GLY A 21 1.58 18.73 4.43
N ILE A 22 1.53 17.56 3.79
CA ILE A 22 0.45 16.56 3.96
C ILE A 22 0.75 15.48 5.01
N GLY A 23 1.84 15.65 5.75
CA GLY A 23 2.31 14.69 6.75
C GLY A 23 1.34 14.51 7.93
N VAL A 24 1.46 13.37 8.61
CA VAL A 24 0.66 13.05 9.83
C VAL A 24 0.88 14.07 10.94
N ASP A 25 2.07 14.65 11.00
CA ASP A 25 2.45 15.73 11.91
C ASP A 25 1.65 17.03 11.68
N VAL A 26 1.23 17.29 10.45
CA VAL A 26 0.39 18.46 10.11
C VAL A 26 -1.10 18.13 10.27
N CYS A 27 -1.52 17.00 9.69
CA CYS A 27 -2.92 16.56 9.75
C CYS A 27 -2.99 15.05 9.92
N LYS A 28 -3.32 14.61 11.14
CA LYS A 28 -3.41 13.18 11.45
C LYS A 28 -4.48 12.47 10.63
N ASN A 29 -5.65 13.08 10.46
CA ASN A 29 -6.79 12.48 9.77
C ASN A 29 -7.27 13.42 8.66
N ILE A 30 -6.91 13.12 7.42
CA ILE A 30 -7.34 13.91 6.27
C ILE A 30 -8.85 13.68 6.04
N PRO A 31 -9.69 14.72 5.99
CA PRO A 31 -11.13 14.57 5.87
C PRO A 31 -11.51 14.30 4.41
N TYR A 32 -11.23 13.10 3.91
CA TYR A 32 -11.44 12.69 2.51
C TYR A 32 -12.83 13.00 1.95
N ARG A 33 -13.88 13.00 2.79
CA ARG A 33 -15.25 13.30 2.37
C ARG A 33 -15.45 14.76 1.95
N HIS A 34 -14.55 15.65 2.35
CA HIS A 34 -14.61 17.09 2.04
C HIS A 34 -13.64 17.48 0.92
N ILE A 35 -12.92 16.51 0.35
CA ILE A 35 -11.95 16.76 -0.73
C ILE A 35 -12.52 16.19 -2.02
N ILE A 36 -12.52 17.01 -3.07
CA ILE A 36 -12.97 16.62 -4.40
C ILE A 36 -12.06 15.50 -4.92
N PRO A 37 -12.61 14.35 -5.37
CA PRO A 37 -11.79 13.20 -5.80
C PRO A 37 -10.75 13.53 -6.88
N ALA A 38 -11.10 14.42 -7.83
CA ALA A 38 -10.18 14.88 -8.86
C ALA A 38 -8.94 15.61 -8.27
N LYS A 39 -9.10 16.29 -7.14
CA LYS A 39 -8.03 17.04 -6.46
C LYS A 39 -7.08 16.09 -5.72
N ILE A 40 -7.61 15.02 -5.12
CA ILE A 40 -6.80 13.92 -4.57
C ILE A 40 -5.95 13.28 -5.68
N HIS A 41 -6.54 13.04 -6.84
CA HIS A 41 -5.80 12.49 -7.98
C HIS A 41 -4.68 13.43 -8.43
N ARG A 42 -4.92 14.75 -8.53
CA ARG A 42 -3.88 15.75 -8.82
C ARG A 42 -2.78 15.77 -7.75
N LEU A 43 -3.13 15.63 -6.48
CA LEU A 43 -2.15 15.54 -5.39
C LEU A 43 -1.25 14.30 -5.55
N HIS A 44 -1.81 13.13 -5.85
CA HIS A 44 -1.01 11.93 -6.15
C HIS A 44 -0.12 12.12 -7.39
N GLU A 45 -0.63 12.84 -8.40
CA GLU A 45 0.14 13.18 -9.59
C GLU A 45 1.35 14.07 -9.26
N ALA A 46 1.16 15.08 -8.40
CA ALA A 46 2.23 15.96 -7.92
C ALA A 46 3.28 15.21 -7.08
N ILE A 47 2.85 14.35 -6.15
CA ILE A 47 3.75 13.48 -5.38
C ILE A 47 4.57 12.60 -6.33
N THR A 48 3.92 11.98 -7.32
CA THR A 48 4.62 11.13 -8.28
C THR A 48 5.63 11.92 -9.12
N ALA A 49 5.28 13.15 -9.51
CA ALA A 49 6.17 14.02 -10.25
C ALA A 49 7.41 14.39 -9.44
N ASP A 50 7.27 14.73 -8.16
CA ASP A 50 8.42 15.04 -7.30
C ASP A 50 9.29 13.80 -7.02
N ILE A 51 8.69 12.60 -6.91
CA ILE A 51 9.45 11.34 -6.84
C ILE A 51 10.32 11.14 -8.08
N LEU A 52 9.76 11.32 -9.29
CA LEU A 52 10.54 11.21 -10.53
C LEU A 52 11.61 12.30 -10.62
N HIS A 53 11.25 13.54 -10.31
CA HIS A 53 12.17 14.67 -10.36
C HIS A 53 13.37 14.46 -9.45
N SER A 54 13.12 13.94 -8.24
CA SER A 54 14.19 13.61 -7.29
C SER A 54 15.11 12.46 -7.73
N ALA A 55 14.65 11.63 -8.66
CA ALA A 55 15.45 10.59 -9.29
C ALA A 55 16.14 11.09 -10.58
N GLY A 56 15.95 12.37 -10.94
CA GLY A 56 16.55 12.99 -12.12
C GLY A 56 15.68 12.93 -13.39
N PHE A 57 14.38 12.62 -13.28
CA PHE A 57 13.49 12.43 -14.44
C PHE A 57 12.34 13.42 -14.47
N GLN A 58 12.01 13.87 -15.67
CA GLN A 58 10.76 14.57 -15.95
C GLN A 58 9.64 13.58 -16.26
N LYS A 59 8.38 14.01 -16.06
CA LYS A 59 7.19 13.19 -16.32
C LYS A 59 7.15 12.63 -17.75
N HIS A 60 7.55 13.41 -18.75
CA HIS A 60 7.50 13.02 -20.15
C HIS A 60 8.59 12.00 -20.54
N GLU A 61 9.73 12.01 -19.85
CA GLU A 61 10.84 11.08 -20.10
C GLU A 61 10.51 9.65 -19.63
N ALA A 62 9.66 9.52 -18.61
CA ALA A 62 9.33 8.24 -17.98
C ALA A 62 7.81 8.04 -17.83
N GLU A 63 7.02 8.42 -18.84
CA GLU A 63 5.55 8.49 -18.76
C GLU A 63 4.90 7.18 -18.29
N LYS A 64 5.36 6.02 -18.78
CA LYS A 64 4.81 4.71 -18.37
C LYS A 64 5.13 4.39 -16.91
N CYS A 65 6.34 4.70 -16.46
CA CYS A 65 6.75 4.52 -15.07
C CYS A 65 5.98 5.46 -14.15
N PHE A 66 5.81 6.72 -14.57
CA PHE A 66 5.01 7.72 -13.90
C PHE A 66 3.58 7.24 -13.67
N LYS A 67 2.90 6.76 -14.72
CA LYS A 67 1.53 6.22 -14.61
C LYS A 67 1.47 5.07 -13.60
N ALA A 68 2.41 4.14 -13.67
CA ALA A 68 2.45 3.00 -12.77
C ALA A 68 2.69 3.38 -11.29
N ILE A 69 3.59 4.33 -11.01
CA ILE A 69 3.79 4.84 -9.64
C ILE A 69 2.52 5.54 -9.15
N ARG A 70 1.95 6.45 -9.95
CA ARG A 70 0.74 7.21 -9.59
C ARG A 70 -0.45 6.29 -9.29
N GLU A 71 -0.68 5.31 -10.15
CA GLU A 71 -1.74 4.30 -9.96
C GLU A 71 -1.54 3.54 -8.65
N ARG A 72 -0.30 3.18 -8.32
CA ARG A 72 0.00 2.47 -7.07
C ARG A 72 -0.17 3.34 -5.85
N ILE A 73 0.24 4.61 -5.89
CA ILE A 73 -0.04 5.57 -4.81
C ILE A 73 -1.55 5.73 -4.64
N SER A 74 -2.30 5.89 -5.73
CA SER A 74 -3.75 6.06 -5.71
C SER A 74 -4.50 4.84 -5.20
N SER A 75 -4.03 3.64 -5.52
CA SER A 75 -4.67 2.38 -5.12
C SER A 75 -4.42 2.05 -3.65
N ASN A 76 -3.23 2.39 -3.12
CA ASN A 76 -2.86 2.10 -1.73
C ASN A 76 -3.21 3.24 -0.75
N GLN A 77 -3.67 4.38 -1.26
CA GLN A 77 -4.31 5.47 -0.51
C GLN A 77 -3.53 5.93 0.76
N PRO A 78 -2.23 6.26 0.66
CA PRO A 78 -1.42 6.57 1.83
C PRO A 78 -2.00 7.71 2.68
N LEU A 79 -2.66 8.70 2.08
CA LEU A 79 -3.21 9.83 2.84
C LEU A 79 -4.38 9.46 3.77
N ARG A 80 -5.01 8.28 3.62
CA ARG A 80 -6.10 7.82 4.50
C ARG A 80 -5.63 7.34 5.87
N HIS A 81 -4.33 7.09 6.01
CA HIS A 81 -3.79 6.43 7.19
C HIS A 81 -2.95 7.39 8.02
N SER A 82 -2.82 7.07 9.31
CA SER A 82 -1.97 7.83 10.23
C SER A 82 -0.74 7.06 10.72
N THR A 83 -0.69 5.75 10.49
CA THR A 83 0.44 4.89 10.86
C THR A 83 0.70 3.87 9.75
N LEU A 84 1.90 3.27 9.74
CA LEU A 84 2.24 2.21 8.77
C LEU A 84 1.47 0.91 9.02
N ASP A 85 1.06 0.64 10.26
CA ASP A 85 0.32 -0.56 10.65
C ASP A 85 -1.07 -0.61 10.00
N GLN A 86 -1.67 0.57 9.80
CA GLN A 86 -2.99 0.73 9.18
C GLN A 86 -2.90 0.89 7.66
N PHE A 87 -1.72 1.08 7.10
CA PHE A 87 -1.54 1.39 5.69
C PHE A 87 -1.94 0.21 4.81
N GLU A 88 -2.98 0.38 4.00
CA GLU A 88 -3.53 -0.67 3.11
C GLU A 88 -2.46 -1.23 2.15
N GLY A 89 -1.47 -0.41 1.77
CA GLY A 89 -0.36 -0.84 0.92
C GLY A 89 0.63 -1.80 1.56
N MET A 90 0.55 -2.09 2.86
CA MET A 90 1.49 -3.01 3.51
C MET A 90 1.40 -4.45 2.99
N GLY A 91 0.21 -4.93 2.60
CA GLY A 91 0.09 -6.25 1.97
C GLY A 91 0.87 -6.33 0.66
N PHE A 92 0.75 -5.29 -0.16
CA PHE A 92 1.47 -5.13 -1.42
C PHE A 92 3.00 -5.05 -1.21
N LEU A 93 3.45 -4.23 -0.25
CA LEU A 93 4.87 -4.12 0.08
C LEU A 93 5.45 -5.45 0.58
N ARG A 94 4.77 -6.15 1.50
CA ARG A 94 5.19 -7.47 2.00
C ARG A 94 5.35 -8.48 0.87
N GLN A 95 4.40 -8.55 -0.05
CA GLN A 95 4.46 -9.49 -1.18
C GLN A 95 5.69 -9.25 -2.06
N HIS A 96 5.98 -7.99 -2.39
CA HIS A 96 7.13 -7.65 -3.23
C HIS A 96 8.45 -7.84 -2.48
N SER A 97 8.53 -7.41 -1.21
CA SER A 97 9.73 -7.60 -0.39
C SER A 97 10.09 -9.07 -0.20
N SER A 98 9.09 -9.94 0.02
CA SER A 98 9.35 -11.39 0.11
C SER A 98 9.94 -11.96 -1.20
N LYS A 99 9.43 -11.53 -2.36
CA LYS A 99 9.99 -11.93 -3.67
C LYS A 99 11.43 -11.45 -3.82
N ILE A 100 11.71 -10.20 -3.46
CA ILE A 100 13.05 -9.60 -3.52
C ILE A 100 14.02 -10.39 -2.64
N LEU A 101 13.65 -10.71 -1.40
CA LEU A 101 14.49 -11.47 -0.50
C LEU A 101 14.73 -12.92 -0.97
N ARG A 102 13.76 -13.57 -1.61
CA ARG A 102 14.00 -14.88 -2.25
C ARG A 102 15.01 -14.78 -3.39
N ILE A 103 14.92 -13.73 -4.21
CA ILE A 103 15.89 -13.49 -5.29
C ILE A 103 17.27 -13.25 -4.70
N HIS A 104 17.37 -12.39 -3.69
CA HIS A 104 18.62 -12.06 -3.00
C HIS A 104 19.22 -13.28 -2.30
N ALA A 105 18.43 -14.04 -1.53
CA ALA A 105 18.90 -15.23 -0.84
C ALA A 105 19.41 -16.31 -1.81
N GLY A 106 18.74 -16.46 -2.95
CA GLY A 106 19.10 -17.41 -3.99
C GLY A 106 20.34 -16.98 -4.78
N THR A 107 20.56 -15.69 -5.03
CA THR A 107 21.65 -15.20 -5.91
C THR A 107 22.85 -14.64 -5.17
N LYS A 108 22.67 -14.24 -3.91
CA LYS A 108 23.62 -13.45 -3.10
C LYS A 108 24.04 -12.12 -3.77
N LYS A 109 23.28 -11.65 -4.77
CA LYS A 109 23.51 -10.38 -5.47
C LYS A 109 22.59 -9.28 -4.96
N ILE A 110 22.90 -8.04 -5.31
CA ILE A 110 22.02 -6.89 -5.06
C ILE A 110 20.74 -7.07 -5.87
N VAL A 111 19.58 -6.78 -5.28
CA VAL A 111 18.27 -6.91 -5.94
C VAL A 111 17.52 -5.60 -5.81
N CYS A 112 17.09 -5.07 -6.95
CA CYS A 112 16.30 -3.85 -7.03
C CYS A 112 14.80 -4.17 -6.92
N PRO A 113 14.05 -3.46 -6.05
CA PRO A 113 12.61 -3.44 -6.10
C PRO A 113 12.10 -2.74 -7.39
N PRO A 114 10.90 -3.05 -7.88
CA PRO A 114 10.29 -2.28 -8.97
C PRO A 114 10.04 -0.81 -8.58
N ALA A 115 10.15 0.12 -9.54
CA ALA A 115 9.99 1.56 -9.29
C ALA A 115 8.64 1.93 -8.64
N HIS A 116 7.55 1.29 -9.04
CA HIS A 116 6.22 1.52 -8.47
C HIS A 116 6.07 1.04 -7.02
N VAL A 117 6.85 0.04 -6.59
CA VAL A 117 6.91 -0.38 -5.18
C VAL A 117 7.65 0.67 -4.36
N MET A 118 8.78 1.15 -4.88
CA MET A 118 9.56 2.23 -4.28
C MET A 118 8.75 3.53 -4.16
N GLY A 119 8.05 3.94 -5.21
CA GLY A 119 7.19 5.12 -5.17
C GLY A 119 6.06 5.00 -4.15
N CYS A 120 5.49 3.80 -3.98
CA CYS A 120 4.47 3.54 -2.96
C CYS A 120 5.01 3.73 -1.53
N VAL A 121 6.20 3.20 -1.23
CA VAL A 121 6.80 3.34 0.11
C VAL A 121 7.27 4.78 0.37
N ILE A 122 7.81 5.48 -0.64
CA ILE A 122 8.16 6.90 -0.53
C ILE A 122 6.92 7.73 -0.23
N ALA A 123 5.82 7.54 -0.95
CA ALA A 123 4.59 8.31 -0.71
C ALA A 123 4.07 8.13 0.73
N ALA A 124 4.11 6.91 1.24
CA ALA A 124 3.71 6.59 2.61
C ALA A 124 4.66 7.21 3.66
N VAL A 125 5.97 7.06 3.50
CA VAL A 125 6.93 7.39 4.55
C VAL A 125 7.49 8.80 4.43
N ALA A 126 7.82 9.27 3.23
CA ALA A 126 8.45 10.58 3.04
C ALA A 126 7.44 11.73 2.96
N TYR A 127 6.32 11.56 2.25
CA TYR A 127 5.32 12.61 2.10
C TYR A 127 4.27 12.55 3.20
N ARG A 128 3.68 11.37 3.40
CA ARG A 128 2.65 11.20 4.43
C ARG A 128 3.25 11.07 5.84
N LYS A 129 4.55 10.79 5.98
CA LYS A 129 5.24 10.62 7.27
C LYS A 129 4.63 9.53 8.15
N LEU A 130 4.13 8.46 7.53
CA LEU A 130 3.66 7.30 8.27
C LEU A 130 4.83 6.66 9.02
N GLN A 131 4.62 6.39 10.31
CA GLN A 131 5.57 5.69 11.16
C GLN A 131 4.92 4.42 11.71
N PRO A 132 5.72 3.40 12.07
CA PRO A 132 5.26 2.26 12.85
C PRO A 132 4.70 2.73 14.20
N ALA A 133 3.53 2.25 14.60
CA ALA A 133 2.91 2.61 15.87
C ALA A 133 3.46 1.81 17.06
N HIS A 134 4.00 0.61 16.80
CA HIS A 134 4.48 -0.29 17.84
C HIS A 134 5.67 -1.15 17.37
N GLU A 135 6.48 -1.64 18.32
CA GLU A 135 7.66 -2.47 18.03
C GLU A 135 7.33 -3.79 17.31
N GLY A 136 6.14 -4.35 17.56
CA GLY A 136 5.67 -5.56 16.87
C GLY A 136 5.64 -5.42 15.34
N PHE A 137 5.53 -4.19 14.82
CA PHE A 137 5.51 -3.90 13.39
C PHE A 137 6.74 -4.47 12.68
N PHE A 138 7.93 -4.28 13.27
CA PHE A 138 9.19 -4.72 12.65
C PHE A 138 9.29 -6.24 12.58
N GLN A 139 8.71 -6.95 13.55
CA GLN A 139 8.68 -8.41 13.56
C GLN A 139 7.68 -8.98 12.56
N GLU A 140 6.55 -8.32 12.36
CA GLU A 140 5.52 -8.71 11.39
C GLU A 140 5.92 -8.38 9.94
N ASN A 141 6.73 -7.34 9.76
CA ASN A 141 7.11 -6.79 8.46
C ASN A 141 8.62 -6.93 8.18
N LYS A 142 9.26 -8.00 8.72
CA LYS A 142 10.70 -8.28 8.57
C LYS A 142 11.20 -8.13 7.13
N ASP A 143 10.45 -8.64 6.17
CA ASP A 143 10.86 -8.58 4.76
C ASP A 143 10.91 -7.14 4.24
N VAL A 144 9.94 -6.30 4.62
CA VAL A 144 9.87 -4.88 4.23
C VAL A 144 11.00 -4.11 4.89
N VAL A 145 11.19 -4.31 6.19
CA VAL A 145 12.27 -3.72 6.98
C VAL A 145 13.63 -4.06 6.38
N LYS A 146 13.85 -5.33 6.04
CA LYS A 146 15.11 -5.77 5.45
C LYS A 146 15.36 -5.15 4.08
N VAL A 147 14.37 -5.10 3.21
CA VAL A 147 14.53 -4.54 1.85
C VAL A 147 14.77 -3.03 1.87
N PHE A 148 13.98 -2.28 2.61
CA PHE A 148 14.03 -0.80 2.57
C PHE A 148 14.93 -0.19 3.65
N GLY A 149 15.16 -0.88 4.76
CA GLY A 149 16.02 -0.43 5.84
C GLY A 149 17.46 -0.95 5.72
N GLU A 150 17.65 -2.28 5.67
CA GLU A 150 18.99 -2.89 5.67
C GLU A 150 19.65 -2.88 4.28
N LEU A 151 18.93 -3.34 3.25
CA LEU A 151 19.44 -3.47 1.88
C LEU A 151 19.39 -2.17 1.07
N ASN A 152 18.86 -1.09 1.66
CA ASN A 152 18.68 0.22 1.04
C ASN A 152 18.09 0.13 -0.39
N GLY A 153 16.96 -0.58 -0.53
CA GLY A 153 16.34 -0.80 -1.82
C GLY A 153 16.02 0.49 -2.60
N ILE A 154 15.85 1.62 -1.90
CA ILE A 154 15.49 2.91 -2.51
C ILE A 154 16.61 3.57 -3.30
N GLN A 155 17.87 3.21 -3.00
CA GLN A 155 19.04 3.70 -3.71
C GLN A 155 18.94 3.47 -5.23
N TRP A 156 18.21 2.43 -5.62
CA TRP A 156 18.11 1.97 -7.00
C TRP A 156 16.92 2.56 -7.77
N LEU A 157 16.21 3.55 -7.20
CA LEU A 157 15.03 4.13 -7.84
C LEU A 157 15.32 4.72 -9.22
N SER A 158 16.40 5.50 -9.35
CA SER A 158 16.79 6.11 -10.63
C SER A 158 17.07 5.04 -11.69
N VAL A 159 17.79 3.98 -11.32
CA VAL A 159 18.06 2.84 -12.20
C VAL A 159 16.76 2.14 -12.62
N ALA A 160 15.86 1.87 -11.67
CA ALA A 160 14.58 1.22 -11.95
C ALA A 160 13.67 2.02 -12.89
N ILE A 161 13.73 3.36 -12.81
CA ILE A 161 13.01 4.25 -13.74
C ILE A 161 13.63 4.15 -15.14
N GLN A 162 14.97 4.21 -15.26
CA GLN A 162 15.67 4.14 -16.56
C GLN A 162 15.39 2.85 -17.32
N VAL A 163 15.35 1.71 -16.63
CA VAL A 163 15.12 0.40 -17.26
C VAL A 163 13.65 0.00 -17.32
N TRP A 164 12.73 0.89 -16.93
CA TRP A 164 11.31 0.55 -16.75
C TRP A 164 10.66 -0.05 -18.00
N ASP A 165 10.97 0.48 -19.19
CA ASP A 165 10.39 -0.01 -20.44
C ASP A 165 10.71 -1.49 -20.71
N LYS A 166 11.87 -1.97 -20.24
CA LYS A 166 12.31 -3.35 -20.37
C LYS A 166 11.81 -4.23 -19.22
N VAL A 167 12.05 -3.80 -17.98
CA VAL A 167 11.87 -4.64 -16.78
C VAL A 167 10.46 -4.51 -16.18
N ARG A 168 9.80 -3.36 -16.38
CA ARG A 168 8.45 -3.04 -15.90
C ARG A 168 8.31 -3.31 -14.39
N SER A 169 7.27 -4.05 -14.01
CA SER A 169 6.91 -4.34 -12.62
C SER A 169 7.73 -5.46 -11.97
N CYS A 170 8.80 -5.94 -12.61
CA CYS A 170 9.63 -7.04 -12.11
C CYS A 170 10.76 -6.53 -11.20
N ALA A 171 11.07 -7.30 -10.16
CA ALA A 171 12.32 -7.13 -9.43
C ALA A 171 13.47 -7.69 -10.28
N PHE A 172 14.66 -7.11 -10.16
CA PHE A 172 15.82 -7.49 -10.96
C PHE A 172 17.10 -7.49 -10.15
N VAL A 173 18.07 -8.27 -10.62
CA VAL A 173 19.40 -8.35 -10.01
C VAL A 173 20.27 -7.23 -10.57
N ILE A 174 21.09 -6.63 -9.72
CA ILE A 174 22.06 -5.61 -10.13
C ILE A 174 23.46 -6.22 -10.18
N GLU A 175 24.18 -5.87 -11.24
CA GLU A 175 25.62 -6.08 -11.39
C GLU A 175 26.28 -4.72 -11.55
N LEU A 176 27.31 -4.46 -10.73
CA LEU A 176 28.02 -3.19 -10.76
C LEU A 176 29.09 -3.20 -11.85
N ASP A 177 29.08 -2.17 -12.67
CA ASP A 177 30.12 -1.90 -13.68
C ASP A 177 30.27 -0.39 -13.82
N GLU A 178 31.36 0.14 -13.31
CA GLU A 178 31.67 1.58 -13.31
C GLU A 178 31.90 2.14 -14.73
N ASN A 179 32.11 1.28 -15.72
CA ASN A 179 32.28 1.71 -17.12
C ASN A 179 30.95 1.93 -17.84
N ASN A 180 29.83 1.50 -17.26
CA ASN A 180 28.52 1.69 -17.87
C ASN A 180 27.95 3.07 -17.52
N GLU A 181 27.90 3.95 -18.51
CA GLU A 181 27.25 5.26 -18.39
C GLU A 181 25.74 5.14 -18.17
N ASN A 182 25.10 4.16 -18.82
CA ASN A 182 23.66 3.91 -18.75
C ASN A 182 23.36 2.48 -18.32
N PRO A 183 22.32 2.24 -17.51
CA PRO A 183 21.92 0.90 -17.10
C PRO A 183 21.49 0.03 -18.30
N VAL A 184 22.03 -1.19 -18.37
CA VAL A 184 21.68 -2.17 -19.41
C VAL A 184 20.92 -3.32 -18.79
N ALA A 185 19.67 -3.52 -19.21
CA ALA A 185 18.82 -4.61 -18.74
C ALA A 185 18.76 -5.78 -19.74
N GLU A 186 19.02 -6.98 -19.26
CA GLU A 186 19.01 -8.23 -20.03
C GLU A 186 18.38 -9.37 -19.22
N ILE A 187 17.80 -10.36 -19.90
CA ILE A 187 17.36 -11.60 -19.26
C ILE A 187 18.52 -12.60 -19.30
N ARG A 188 18.97 -13.05 -18.14
CA ARG A 188 20.02 -14.07 -18.00
C ARG A 188 19.55 -15.22 -17.11
N THR A 189 20.09 -16.40 -17.34
CA THR A 189 19.88 -17.54 -16.44
C THR A 189 20.78 -17.40 -15.23
N VAL A 190 20.21 -17.10 -14.07
CA VAL A 190 20.93 -16.99 -12.80
C VAL A 190 20.42 -18.07 -11.87
N ASN A 191 21.31 -19.00 -11.48
CA ASN A 191 21.00 -20.16 -10.65
C ASN A 191 19.83 -21.00 -11.21
N GLY A 192 19.89 -21.29 -12.51
CA GLY A 192 18.90 -22.12 -13.20
C GLY A 192 17.55 -21.44 -13.50
N ALA A 193 17.37 -20.17 -13.12
CA ALA A 193 16.15 -19.41 -13.39
C ALA A 193 16.44 -18.19 -14.27
N SER A 194 15.62 -17.95 -15.29
CA SER A 194 15.69 -16.74 -16.10
C SER A 194 15.27 -15.53 -15.28
N ARG A 195 16.14 -14.52 -15.17
CA ARG A 195 15.92 -13.31 -14.38
C ARG A 195 16.43 -12.09 -15.13
N TRP A 196 15.79 -10.95 -14.88
CA TRP A 196 16.33 -9.66 -15.27
C TRP A 196 17.60 -9.37 -14.48
N VAL A 197 18.67 -9.07 -15.21
CA VAL A 197 19.94 -8.58 -14.69
C VAL A 197 20.15 -7.19 -15.30
N VAL A 198 20.44 -6.22 -14.45
CA VAL A 198 20.73 -4.85 -14.84
C VAL A 198 22.17 -4.56 -14.47
N THR A 199 22.99 -4.31 -15.47
CA THR A 199 24.37 -3.87 -15.28
C THR A 199 24.40 -2.34 -15.27
N THR A 200 24.97 -1.74 -14.23
CA THR A 200 24.97 -0.28 -14.02
C THR A 200 26.10 0.13 -13.09
N ARG A 201 26.53 1.40 -13.15
CA ARG A 201 27.32 2.01 -12.07
C ARG A 201 26.48 2.22 -10.81
N MET A 202 27.15 2.44 -9.68
CA MET A 202 26.48 2.86 -8.44
C MET A 202 25.79 4.24 -8.65
N PRO A 203 24.48 4.37 -8.40
CA PRO A 203 23.81 5.67 -8.48
C PRO A 203 24.20 6.57 -7.31
N ASP A 204 23.98 7.88 -7.47
CA ASP A 204 24.10 8.85 -6.38
C ASP A 204 23.12 8.56 -5.24
N MET A 205 23.47 8.97 -4.02
CA MET A 205 22.65 8.73 -2.83
C MET A 205 21.23 9.28 -3.01
N ASN A 206 20.23 8.43 -2.79
CA ASN A 206 18.83 8.84 -2.96
C ASN A 206 18.37 9.76 -1.82
N LYS A 207 17.69 10.88 -2.13
CA LYS A 207 17.24 11.85 -1.11
C LYS A 207 16.32 11.25 -0.03
N TYR A 208 15.64 10.14 -0.31
CA TYR A 208 14.73 9.48 0.61
C TYR A 208 15.40 8.41 1.49
N GLU A 209 16.68 8.09 1.26
CA GLU A 209 17.38 7.02 1.98
C GLU A 209 17.31 7.22 3.50
N SER A 210 17.67 8.41 3.99
CA SER A 210 17.69 8.70 5.43
C SER A 210 16.31 8.59 6.07
N VAL A 211 15.28 9.11 5.40
CA VAL A 211 13.90 9.10 5.91
C VAL A 211 13.35 7.67 5.98
N LEU A 212 13.60 6.84 4.96
CA LEU A 212 13.17 5.45 4.95
C LEU A 212 13.98 4.59 5.93
N ARG A 213 15.30 4.81 6.03
CA ARG A 213 16.13 4.13 7.01
C ARG A 213 15.69 4.46 8.43
N ASN A 214 15.35 5.72 8.72
CA ASN A 214 14.84 6.10 10.05
C ASN A 214 13.49 5.43 10.36
N ALA A 215 12.61 5.28 9.37
CA ALA A 215 11.31 4.65 9.55
C ALA A 215 11.38 3.11 9.72
N PHE A 216 12.31 2.44 9.04
CA PHE A 216 12.40 0.97 9.01
C PHE A 216 13.55 0.37 9.82
N CYS A 217 14.58 1.15 10.10
CA CYS A 217 15.70 0.78 10.96
C CYS A 217 15.86 1.82 12.08
N PRO A 218 14.95 1.84 13.07
CA PRO A 218 15.20 2.56 14.30
C PRO A 218 16.23 1.77 15.14
N ALA A 219 17.42 1.55 14.60
CA ALA A 219 18.54 1.12 15.42
C ALA A 219 18.85 2.32 16.32
N VAL A 220 18.39 2.21 17.58
CA VAL A 220 18.80 2.92 18.79
C VAL A 220 19.06 4.42 18.53
N GLN A 221 18.14 5.29 19.00
CA GLN A 221 18.47 6.71 19.18
C GLN A 221 19.92 6.80 19.63
N PRO A 222 20.78 7.64 19.02
CA PRO A 222 22.11 7.82 19.56
C PRO A 222 21.91 8.23 21.02
N SER A 223 22.14 7.31 21.94
CA SER A 223 22.38 7.66 23.32
C SER A 223 23.46 8.71 23.20
N GLY A 224 23.13 9.95 23.58
CA GLY A 224 24.01 11.10 23.44
C GLY A 224 25.42 10.74 23.89
N PRO A 225 26.45 11.39 23.32
CA PRO A 225 27.82 10.90 23.35
C PRO A 225 28.13 10.33 24.73
N THR A 226 28.28 9.00 24.79
CA THR A 226 28.72 8.33 26.01
C THR A 226 30.14 8.81 26.22
N VAL A 227 30.27 9.94 26.93
CA VAL A 227 31.53 10.43 27.44
C VAL A 227 32.13 9.26 28.19
N PRO A 228 33.34 8.79 27.84
CA PRO A 228 34.05 7.83 28.64
C PRO A 228 34.09 8.38 30.06
N LYS A 229 33.55 7.61 31.00
CA LYS A 229 33.49 7.93 32.42
C LYS A 229 34.92 8.19 32.89
N LEU A 230 35.32 9.45 32.90
CA LEU A 230 36.54 9.88 33.57
C LEU A 230 36.19 9.87 35.05
N GLU A 231 36.93 9.07 35.81
CA GLU A 231 36.91 9.07 37.26
C GLU A 231 37.06 10.52 37.74
N SER A 232 36.07 11.00 38.50
CA SER A 232 36.18 12.27 39.20
C SER A 232 36.26 11.93 40.67
N ASP A 233 37.47 12.04 41.20
CA ASP A 233 37.76 12.08 42.62
C ASP A 233 36.96 13.18 43.32
N ASP A 234 36.71 12.90 44.58
CA ASP A 234 35.97 13.63 45.59
C ASP A 234 36.10 15.16 45.57
N ASN A 235 34.99 15.85 45.85
CA ASN A 235 34.89 16.66 47.08
C ASN A 235 33.45 17.11 47.37
N LEU A 236 33.06 16.86 48.62
CA LEU A 236 31.82 17.24 49.29
C LEU A 236 31.74 18.76 49.55
N LEU A 237 30.53 19.33 49.50
CA LEU A 237 29.80 20.05 50.59
C LEU A 237 28.66 20.96 50.05
N PRO A 238 27.68 21.38 50.88
CA PRO A 238 26.26 21.17 50.61
C PRO A 238 25.36 22.42 50.53
N SER A 239 24.07 22.16 50.28
CA SER A 239 22.87 22.90 50.73
C SER A 239 22.41 24.10 49.89
N VAL A 240 21.13 24.09 49.50
CA VAL A 240 20.04 24.86 50.14
C VAL A 240 18.78 24.72 49.26
N GLU A 241 17.74 24.07 49.80
CA GLU A 241 16.35 24.22 49.32
C GLU A 241 15.83 25.63 49.63
N PRO A 242 14.82 26.09 48.87
CA PRO A 242 13.63 26.51 49.60
C PRO A 242 12.32 26.03 48.95
N ASN A 243 11.44 25.49 49.81
CA ASN A 243 9.98 25.54 49.71
C ASN A 243 9.52 27.00 49.45
N ASP A 244 8.37 27.32 48.85
CA ASP A 244 7.04 27.02 49.37
C ASP A 244 5.97 27.72 48.50
N ALA A 245 4.73 27.23 48.66
CA ALA A 245 3.48 27.98 48.70
C ALA A 245 2.78 28.54 47.43
N THR A 246 1.73 27.80 47.03
CA THR A 246 0.32 28.23 46.88
C THR A 246 -0.07 29.44 46.02
N ASN A 247 -0.99 29.22 45.05
CA ASN A 247 -2.41 29.59 45.22
C ASN A 247 -3.28 29.12 44.04
N GLU A 248 -4.49 28.70 44.41
CA GLU A 248 -5.59 28.20 43.58
C GLU A 248 -6.60 29.37 43.29
N PRO A 249 -7.79 29.17 42.71
CA PRO A 249 -8.21 29.69 41.40
C PRO A 249 -9.34 30.74 41.47
N ILE A 250 -9.67 31.42 40.36
CA ILE A 250 -10.87 32.27 40.23
C ILE A 250 -11.53 32.13 38.83
N PRO A 251 -12.87 32.25 38.72
CA PRO A 251 -13.72 31.58 37.73
C PRO A 251 -14.52 32.50 36.78
N MET A 252 -15.40 31.85 35.99
CA MET A 252 -16.62 32.31 35.30
C MET A 252 -16.47 33.05 33.95
N SER A 253 -17.16 32.55 32.91
CA SER A 253 -18.51 33.04 32.57
C SER A 253 -19.17 32.21 31.46
N ASP A 254 -20.50 32.28 31.47
CA ASP A 254 -21.51 31.70 30.58
C ASP A 254 -21.48 32.25 29.15
N ASP A 255 -21.97 31.47 28.17
CA ASP A 255 -23.10 31.83 27.29
C ASP A 255 -23.31 30.78 26.17
N ASP A 256 -24.57 30.35 26.02
CA ASP A 256 -25.40 30.40 24.80
C ASP A 256 -26.36 29.21 24.68
N GLU A 257 -27.64 29.50 24.95
CA GLU A 257 -28.78 28.79 24.38
C GLU A 257 -29.01 29.28 22.94
N THR A 258 -28.99 28.38 21.96
CA THR A 258 -29.82 28.50 20.75
C THR A 258 -30.26 27.13 20.27
N GLU A 259 -31.56 26.99 20.08
CA GLU A 259 -32.28 25.86 19.51
C GLU A 259 -31.76 25.52 18.10
N ASP A 260 -31.64 24.24 17.79
CA ASP A 260 -31.65 23.79 16.39
C ASP A 260 -32.29 22.41 16.24
N ASN A 261 -33.27 22.33 15.34
CA ASN A 261 -34.06 21.15 15.01
C ASN A 261 -33.16 20.02 14.50
N THR A 262 -32.80 19.09 15.39
CA THR A 262 -32.02 17.90 15.02
C THR A 262 -32.96 16.74 14.72
N PHE A 263 -33.10 16.42 13.43
CA PHE A 263 -33.70 15.16 12.97
C PHE A 263 -32.85 14.00 13.50
N THR A 264 -33.37 13.24 14.46
CA THR A 264 -32.57 12.24 15.16
C THR A 264 -32.50 10.93 14.38
N LEU A 265 -31.47 10.12 14.64
CA LEU A 265 -31.33 8.76 14.10
C LEU A 265 -32.57 7.87 14.38
N ARG A 266 -33.33 8.20 15.43
CA ARG A 266 -34.60 7.54 15.77
C ARG A 266 -35.70 7.85 14.75
N ASP A 267 -35.74 9.06 14.22
CA ASP A 267 -36.74 9.49 13.23
C ASP A 267 -36.47 8.88 11.86
N PHE A 268 -35.20 8.76 11.47
CA PHE A 268 -34.76 8.02 10.28
C PHE A 268 -35.12 6.53 10.35
N THR A 269 -34.89 5.91 11.52
CA THR A 269 -35.20 4.49 11.73
C THR A 269 -36.71 4.22 11.71
N ARG A 270 -37.52 5.21 12.14
CA ARG A 270 -38.98 5.12 12.11
C ARG A 270 -39.52 5.25 10.67
N GLN A 271 -38.93 6.11 9.82
CA GLN A 271 -39.25 6.20 8.38
C GLN A 271 -38.86 4.93 7.60
N MET A 272 -37.70 4.33 7.87
CA MET A 272 -37.26 3.12 7.17
C MET A 272 -38.12 1.90 7.50
N LYS A 273 -38.79 1.88 8.66
CA LYS A 273 -39.82 0.88 8.99
C LYS A 273 -41.11 1.06 8.20
N THR A 274 -41.46 2.29 7.83
CA THR A 274 -42.68 2.59 7.06
C THR A 274 -42.53 2.21 5.58
N LEU A 275 -41.29 2.19 5.06
CA LEU A 275 -40.97 1.86 3.66
C LEU A 275 -40.60 0.38 3.42
N GLY A 276 -40.80 -0.50 4.41
CA GLY A 276 -40.33 -1.89 4.38
C GLY A 276 -41.01 -2.82 3.37
N LYS A 277 -40.54 -2.82 2.11
CA LYS A 277 -40.52 -4.04 1.28
C LYS A 277 -39.42 -4.94 1.84
N ARG A 278 -39.83 -6.05 2.46
CA ARG A 278 -38.94 -7.08 3.03
C ARG A 278 -38.02 -7.66 1.95
N LEU A 279 -36.70 -7.51 2.09
CA LEU A 279 -35.75 -8.44 1.48
C LEU A 279 -35.85 -9.75 2.25
N ALA A 280 -36.14 -10.85 1.54
CA ALA A 280 -36.29 -12.17 2.12
C ALA A 280 -34.94 -12.66 2.68
N THR A 281 -34.91 -12.95 3.98
CA THR A 281 -33.81 -13.66 4.64
C THR A 281 -33.69 -15.07 4.04
N PRO A 282 -32.48 -15.57 3.72
CA PRO A 282 -32.32 -16.92 3.18
C PRO A 282 -32.79 -17.97 4.19
N ASP A 283 -33.42 -19.02 3.66
CA ASP A 283 -34.11 -20.05 4.43
C ASP A 283 -33.18 -20.74 5.44
N ARG A 284 -33.59 -20.75 6.72
CA ARG A 284 -32.85 -21.36 7.84
C ARG A 284 -32.57 -22.85 7.60
N ALA A 285 -33.34 -23.52 6.74
CA ALA A 285 -33.10 -24.90 6.34
C ALA A 285 -31.79 -25.07 5.57
N ILE A 286 -31.47 -24.14 4.67
CA ILE A 286 -30.28 -24.18 3.81
C ILE A 286 -29.01 -23.97 4.65
N ALA A 287 -29.05 -23.01 5.58
CA ALA A 287 -27.94 -22.75 6.49
C ALA A 287 -27.68 -23.92 7.47
N ARG A 288 -28.72 -24.68 7.85
CA ARG A 288 -28.56 -25.87 8.70
C ARG A 288 -28.03 -27.09 7.94
N HIS A 289 -28.40 -27.24 6.67
CA HIS A 289 -27.86 -28.31 5.82
C HIS A 289 -26.36 -28.11 5.58
N ALA A 290 -25.94 -26.90 5.21
CA ALA A 290 -24.53 -26.56 4.99
C ALA A 290 -23.67 -26.80 6.25
N ARG A 291 -24.19 -26.50 7.45
CA ARG A 291 -23.48 -26.78 8.71
C ARG A 291 -23.34 -28.25 9.06
N ARG A 292 -24.29 -29.12 8.67
CA ARG A 292 -24.20 -30.56 8.91
C ARG A 292 -23.18 -31.24 7.99
N GLU A 293 -23.07 -30.77 6.76
CA GLU A 293 -22.09 -31.25 5.78
C GLU A 293 -20.66 -30.90 6.20
N ILE A 294 -20.44 -29.69 6.73
CA ILE A 294 -19.10 -29.22 7.15
C ILE A 294 -18.57 -29.94 8.42
N MET A 295 -19.44 -30.49 9.27
CA MET A 295 -19.03 -31.13 10.53
C MET A 295 -18.76 -32.65 10.43
N LYS A 296 -18.92 -33.29 9.26
CA LYS A 296 -18.48 -34.68 9.07
C LYS A 296 -16.97 -34.70 8.77
N LYS A 297 -16.17 -35.08 9.78
CA LYS A 297 -14.74 -35.36 9.61
C LYS A 297 -14.51 -36.72 8.90
N PRO A 298 -13.34 -36.89 8.25
CA PRO A 298 -13.07 -37.95 7.30
C PRO A 298 -12.35 -39.11 7.99
N ASP A 299 -13.09 -40.05 8.55
CA ASP A 299 -12.53 -41.33 8.99
C ASP A 299 -13.50 -42.42 8.56
N GLN A 300 -13.48 -42.76 7.27
CA GLN A 300 -13.90 -44.05 6.69
C GLN A 300 -13.97 -43.95 5.15
N VAL A 301 -12.82 -44.06 4.48
CA VAL A 301 -12.76 -44.75 3.18
C VAL A 301 -11.41 -45.48 3.13
N GLY A 302 -11.48 -46.81 3.08
CA GLY A 302 -10.34 -47.70 3.03
C GLY A 302 -9.63 -47.71 1.67
N GLN A 303 -8.32 -47.99 1.76
CA GLN A 303 -7.44 -48.70 0.83
C GLN A 303 -7.95 -48.99 -0.61
N GLN A 304 -7.35 -48.33 -1.62
CA GLN A 304 -6.73 -49.03 -2.76
C GLN A 304 -5.77 -48.14 -3.59
N GLU A 305 -4.50 -48.60 -3.61
CA GLU A 305 -3.41 -48.54 -4.59
C GLU A 305 -3.02 -47.29 -5.43
N VAL A 306 -1.83 -46.76 -5.06
CA VAL A 306 -0.63 -46.39 -5.84
C VAL A 306 -0.77 -45.53 -7.12
N GLY A 307 -0.36 -44.26 -6.99
CA GLY A 307 0.11 -43.43 -8.12
C GLY A 307 0.45 -41.97 -7.73
N ALA A 308 1.74 -41.70 -7.50
CA ALA A 308 2.43 -40.38 -7.46
C ALA A 308 1.77 -39.20 -6.69
N LEU A 309 2.33 -38.90 -5.51
CA LEU A 309 1.98 -37.78 -4.63
C LEU A 309 2.29 -36.40 -5.26
N GLY A 310 1.24 -35.71 -5.71
CA GLY A 310 1.16 -34.24 -5.69
C GLY A 310 0.34 -33.77 -4.47
N PRO A 311 0.49 -32.51 -4.02
CA PRO A 311 -0.30 -31.97 -2.90
C PRO A 311 -1.78 -31.80 -3.30
N PRO A 312 -2.73 -31.75 -2.33
CA PRO A 312 -4.14 -32.01 -2.58
C PRO A 312 -4.79 -30.96 -3.48
N LYS A 313 -5.40 -31.40 -4.58
CA LYS A 313 -6.34 -30.62 -5.40
C LYS A 313 -7.71 -30.59 -4.71
N GLU A 314 -7.91 -29.60 -3.86
CA GLU A 314 -9.24 -29.01 -3.61
C GLU A 314 -9.22 -27.55 -4.07
N TYR A 315 -8.81 -27.33 -5.32
CA TYR A 315 -9.15 -26.12 -6.06
C TYR A 315 -10.52 -26.38 -6.71
N PHE A 316 -11.59 -26.19 -5.95
CA PHE A 316 -12.93 -26.08 -6.52
C PHE A 316 -12.94 -24.97 -7.59
N ASP A 317 -13.37 -25.31 -8.80
CA ASP A 317 -13.63 -24.53 -10.04
C ASP A 317 -13.67 -22.98 -9.96
N SER A 318 -12.58 -22.35 -9.53
CA SER A 318 -12.50 -20.89 -9.37
C SER A 318 -12.69 -20.18 -10.72
N TYR A 319 -12.11 -20.73 -11.79
CA TYR A 319 -12.19 -20.13 -13.12
C TYR A 319 -13.61 -20.13 -13.70
N THR A 320 -14.34 -21.25 -13.60
CA THR A 320 -15.71 -21.34 -14.10
C THR A 320 -16.61 -20.33 -13.39
N HIS A 321 -16.46 -20.21 -12.07
CA HIS A 321 -17.18 -19.21 -11.28
C HIS A 321 -16.84 -17.78 -11.70
N PHE A 322 -15.55 -17.44 -11.84
CA PHE A 322 -15.15 -16.11 -12.28
C PHE A 322 -15.64 -15.80 -13.70
N LYS A 323 -15.63 -16.78 -14.60
CA LYS A 323 -16.16 -16.64 -15.95
C LYS A 323 -17.66 -16.35 -15.97
N ASP A 324 -18.44 -17.01 -15.13
CA ASP A 324 -19.89 -16.81 -15.06
C ASP A 324 -20.23 -15.43 -14.48
N VAL A 325 -19.54 -15.00 -13.42
CA VAL A 325 -19.70 -13.65 -12.87
C VAL A 325 -19.30 -12.59 -13.89
N TRP A 326 -18.19 -12.81 -14.61
CA TRP A 326 -17.73 -11.91 -15.67
C TRP A 326 -18.76 -11.76 -16.79
N LYS A 327 -19.29 -12.88 -17.30
CA LYS A 327 -20.36 -12.88 -18.30
C LYS A 327 -21.62 -12.20 -17.79
N THR A 328 -21.98 -12.40 -16.53
CA THR A 328 -23.14 -11.76 -15.91
C THR A 328 -22.97 -10.23 -15.88
N CYS A 329 -21.77 -9.72 -15.58
CA CYS A 329 -21.50 -8.29 -15.65
C CYS A 329 -21.68 -7.74 -17.07
N LEU A 330 -21.14 -8.43 -18.08
CA LEU A 330 -21.29 -8.05 -19.49
C LEU A 330 -22.77 -8.05 -19.91
N GLN A 331 -23.50 -9.13 -19.65
CA GLN A 331 -24.93 -9.25 -19.99
C GLN A 331 -25.81 -8.17 -19.36
N ASN A 332 -25.47 -7.70 -18.16
CA ASN A 332 -26.20 -6.62 -17.49
C ASN A 332 -25.74 -5.21 -17.90
N ARG A 333 -24.86 -5.09 -18.92
CA ARG A 333 -24.26 -3.83 -19.38
C ARG A 333 -23.55 -3.05 -18.26
N VAL A 334 -22.96 -3.77 -17.31
CA VAL A 334 -22.18 -3.17 -16.21
C VAL A 334 -20.70 -3.38 -16.48
N SER A 335 -19.90 -2.32 -16.33
CA SER A 335 -18.44 -2.42 -16.40
C SER A 335 -17.90 -3.46 -15.42
N ILE A 336 -16.95 -4.29 -15.85
CA ILE A 336 -16.34 -5.29 -14.97
C ILE A 336 -15.69 -4.60 -13.75
N PRO A 337 -16.12 -4.90 -12.51
CA PRO A 337 -15.58 -4.25 -11.32
C PRO A 337 -14.08 -4.54 -11.13
N ASN A 338 -13.32 -3.54 -10.69
CA ASN A 338 -11.88 -3.70 -10.45
C ASN A 338 -11.55 -4.78 -9.40
N SER A 339 -12.43 -4.98 -8.41
CA SER A 339 -12.29 -6.07 -7.44
C SER A 339 -12.34 -7.45 -8.10
N LEU A 340 -13.22 -7.64 -9.10
CA LEU A 340 -13.31 -8.88 -9.86
C LEU A 340 -12.07 -9.09 -10.74
N ARG A 341 -11.55 -8.01 -11.36
CA ARG A 341 -10.29 -8.07 -12.13
C ARG A 341 -9.12 -8.52 -11.27
N VAL A 342 -8.97 -7.95 -10.07
CA VAL A 342 -7.92 -8.32 -9.12
C VAL A 342 -8.04 -9.78 -8.68
N LEU A 343 -9.27 -10.27 -8.46
CA LEU A 343 -9.50 -11.68 -8.12
C LEU A 343 -9.15 -12.63 -9.28
N VAL A 344 -9.53 -12.27 -10.50
CA VAL A 344 -9.20 -13.04 -11.72
C VAL A 344 -7.70 -13.09 -11.94
N ASP A 345 -7.00 -11.95 -11.83
CA ASP A 345 -5.54 -11.90 -11.93
C ASP A 345 -4.83 -12.73 -10.87
N HIS A 346 -5.45 -12.90 -9.70
CA HIS A 346 -4.87 -13.64 -8.58
C HIS A 346 -5.12 -15.15 -8.66
N HIS A 347 -6.28 -15.56 -9.17
CA HIS A 347 -6.76 -16.93 -9.09
C HIS A 347 -6.83 -17.66 -10.44
N CYS A 348 -6.62 -16.96 -11.55
CA CYS A 348 -6.65 -17.54 -12.90
C CYS A 348 -5.25 -17.57 -13.52
N THR A 349 -5.04 -18.50 -14.45
CA THR A 349 -3.83 -18.53 -15.27
C THR A 349 -3.82 -17.36 -16.26
N PRO A 350 -2.66 -16.93 -16.76
CA PRO A 350 -2.60 -15.87 -17.78
C PRO A 350 -3.45 -16.15 -19.02
N SER A 351 -3.56 -17.42 -19.44
CA SER A 351 -4.44 -17.84 -20.55
C SER A 351 -5.93 -17.67 -20.23
N GLN A 352 -6.33 -17.91 -18.98
CA GLN A 352 -7.69 -17.73 -18.49
C GLN A 352 -8.05 -16.24 -18.35
N VAL A 353 -7.13 -15.43 -17.84
CA VAL A 353 -7.27 -13.96 -17.79
C VAL A 353 -7.41 -13.39 -19.20
N PHE A 354 -6.56 -13.81 -20.13
CA PHE A 354 -6.62 -13.41 -21.53
C PHE A 354 -7.97 -13.74 -22.16
N HIS A 355 -8.49 -14.95 -21.95
CA HIS A 355 -9.82 -15.34 -22.47
C HIS A 355 -10.96 -14.47 -21.91
N LEU A 356 -10.92 -14.08 -20.63
CA LEU A 356 -11.94 -13.19 -20.06
C LEU A 356 -11.85 -11.75 -20.62
N MET A 357 -10.64 -11.28 -20.92
CA MET A 357 -10.44 -10.00 -21.57
C MET A 357 -10.92 -9.99 -23.02
N GLU A 358 -10.69 -11.05 -23.79
CA GLU A 358 -11.20 -11.16 -25.16
C GLU A 358 -12.74 -11.20 -25.17
N LEU A 359 -13.38 -11.91 -24.23
CA LEU A 359 -14.84 -11.89 -24.08
C LEU A 359 -15.40 -10.50 -23.80
N GLU A 360 -14.72 -9.70 -22.97
CA GLU A 360 -15.10 -8.31 -22.71
C GLU A 360 -14.98 -7.44 -23.97
N LYS A 361 -13.88 -7.62 -24.73
CA LYS A 361 -13.61 -6.88 -25.96
C LYS A 361 -14.62 -7.21 -27.07
N GLU A 362 -14.96 -8.49 -27.25
CA GLU A 362 -16.00 -8.94 -28.19
C GLU A 362 -17.35 -8.29 -27.86
N HIS A 363 -17.74 -8.30 -26.58
CA HIS A 363 -19.00 -7.70 -26.14
C HIS A 363 -19.06 -6.19 -26.37
N LEU A 364 -17.95 -5.48 -26.13
CA LEU A 364 -17.87 -4.03 -26.42
C LEU A 364 -18.02 -3.75 -27.92
N ALA A 365 -17.41 -4.57 -28.78
CA ALA A 365 -17.55 -4.44 -30.22
C ALA A 365 -18.99 -4.72 -30.71
N GLU A 366 -19.69 -5.69 -30.11
CA GLU A 366 -21.11 -5.95 -30.39
C GLU A 366 -22.00 -4.77 -29.97
N MET A 367 -21.74 -4.16 -28.81
CA MET A 367 -22.48 -2.98 -28.34
C MET A 367 -22.27 -1.74 -29.21
N GLU A 368 -21.07 -1.55 -29.76
CA GLU A 368 -20.80 -0.45 -30.69
C GLU A 368 -21.59 -0.61 -32.00
N MET A 369 -21.77 -1.84 -32.49
CA MET A 369 -22.58 -2.11 -33.69
C MET A 369 -24.10 -1.99 -33.47
N GLU A 370 -24.61 -2.20 -32.25
CA GLU A 370 -26.03 -2.00 -31.91
C GLU A 370 -26.45 -0.52 -31.81
N ILE A 371 -25.50 0.41 -31.71
CA ILE A 371 -25.78 1.85 -31.56
C ILE A 371 -25.80 2.57 -32.92
N ASP A 372 -25.12 2.02 -33.91
CA ASP A 372 -24.97 2.58 -35.26
C ASP A 372 -25.93 1.99 -36.32
N GLY A 373 -26.84 1.09 -35.92
CA GLY A 373 -27.92 0.54 -36.76
C GLY A 373 -29.30 0.91 -36.24
#